data_AF-A0A1W2TP38-F1
#
_entry.id   AF-A0A1W2TP38-F1
#
_cell.length_a   1.000
_cell.length_b   1.000
_cell.length_c   1.000
_cell.angle_alpha   90.00
_cell.angle_beta   90.00
_cell.angle_gamma   90.00
#
_symmetry.space_group_name_H-M   'P 1'
#
loop_
_entity.id
_entity.type
_entity.pdbx_description
1 polymer ?
#
loop_
_entity_poly.entity_id
_entity_poly.type
_entity_poly.pdbx_seq_one_letter_code
_entity_poly.pdbx_strand_id
1 'polypeptide(L)'
;METFVHATDPEAVLKGFYRLLRPGGRLVQFEYDRNTCEGSPRDMAHSMDQINNYAAMPTNAISHPGVFKRMLEEAGFEDVIVRDYSKNIIPMTRFFYLIAWIPFLIVRFFGLERWFINTIAGVEMFRGREH
;
A
#
# COMPACT_ATOMS: atom_id res chain seq x y z
N MET A 1 -2.50 -10.64 4.85
CA MET A 1 -3.62 -10.67 3.88
C MET A 1 -3.57 -9.33 3.18
N GLU A 2 -3.11 -9.29 1.93
CA GLU A 2 -3.00 -8.05 1.14
C GLU A 2 -4.40 -7.60 0.71
N THR A 3 -5.20 -7.17 1.67
CA THR A 3 -6.61 -6.82 1.47
C THR A 3 -7.04 -5.71 2.43
N PHE A 4 -6.36 -5.57 3.57
CA PHE A 4 -6.63 -4.51 4.54
C PHE A 4 -6.40 -3.11 3.94
N VAL A 5 -5.52 -3.02 2.95
CA VAL A 5 -5.32 -1.83 2.13
C VAL A 5 -6.60 -1.26 1.49
N HIS A 6 -7.61 -2.11 1.28
CA HIS A 6 -8.91 -1.74 0.68
C HIS A 6 -9.99 -1.36 1.71
N ALA A 7 -9.69 -1.43 3.02
CA ALA A 7 -10.67 -1.15 4.07
C ALA A 7 -11.05 0.34 4.10
N THR A 8 -12.33 0.66 3.93
CA THR A 8 -12.83 2.04 4.06
C THR A 8 -12.80 2.54 5.50
N ASP A 9 -12.89 1.63 6.47
CA ASP A 9 -12.73 1.89 7.91
C ASP A 9 -11.75 0.86 8.51
N PRO A 10 -10.44 1.11 8.42
CA PRO A 10 -9.43 0.16 8.89
C PRO A 10 -9.50 -0.06 10.41
N GLU A 11 -9.89 0.95 11.20
CA GLU A 11 -10.01 0.81 12.65
C GLU A 11 -11.15 -0.13 13.06
N ALA A 12 -12.33 0.01 12.43
CA ALA A 12 -13.45 -0.89 12.70
C ALA A 12 -13.13 -2.34 12.31
N VAL A 13 -12.39 -2.53 11.21
CA VAL A 13 -11.92 -3.86 10.78
C VAL A 13 -10.99 -4.48 11.83
N LEU A 14 -10.02 -3.73 12.35
CA LEU A 14 -9.11 -4.25 13.39
C LEU A 14 -9.84 -4.54 14.71
N LYS A 15 -10.75 -3.67 15.15
CA LYS A 15 -11.63 -3.93 16.31
C LYS A 15 -12.49 -5.18 16.10
N GLY A 16 -12.94 -5.40 14.87
CA GLY A 16 -13.64 -6.61 14.44
C GLY A 16 -12.78 -7.87 14.59
N PHE A 17 -11.55 -7.84 14.09
CA PHE A 17 -10.59 -8.95 14.26
C PHE A 17 -10.32 -9.23 15.74
N TYR A 18 -10.04 -8.19 16.52
CA TYR A 18 -9.77 -8.33 17.95
C TYR A 18 -10.93 -9.02 18.68
N ARG A 19 -12.17 -8.60 18.43
CA ARG A 19 -13.38 -9.19 19.02
C ARG A 19 -13.60 -10.65 18.62
N LEU A 20 -13.28 -11.01 17.38
CA LEU A 20 -13.56 -12.33 16.82
C LEU A 20 -12.47 -13.37 17.14
N LEU A 21 -11.23 -12.92 17.35
CA LEU A 21 -10.15 -13.80 17.74
C LEU A 21 -10.39 -14.29 19.18
N ARG A 22 -10.20 -15.59 19.39
CA ARG A 22 -10.16 -16.16 20.75
C ARG A 22 -9.00 -15.55 21.55
N PRO A 23 -9.05 -15.58 22.89
CA PRO A 23 -7.90 -15.20 23.72
C PRO A 23 -6.62 -15.93 23.28
N GLY A 24 -5.53 -15.17 23.12
CA GLY A 24 -4.24 -15.67 22.60
C GLY A 24 -4.18 -15.87 21.08
N GLY A 25 -5.24 -15.50 20.34
CA GLY A 25 -5.22 -15.44 18.88
C GLY A 25 -4.19 -14.43 18.35
N ARG A 26 -3.67 -14.67 17.15
CA ARG A 26 -2.64 -13.82 16.53
C ARG A 26 -3.13 -13.32 15.17
N LEU A 27 -2.87 -12.05 14.88
CA LEU A 27 -3.11 -11.44 13.59
C LEU A 27 -1.76 -11.18 12.90
N VAL A 28 -1.66 -11.51 11.61
CA VAL A 28 -0.47 -11.23 10.79
C VAL A 28 -0.92 -10.55 9.51
N GLN A 29 -0.34 -9.38 9.23
CA GLN A 29 -0.62 -8.57 8.06
C GLN A 29 0.66 -8.32 7.26
N PHE A 30 0.49 -8.15 5.96
CA PHE A 30 1.55 -7.74 5.03
C PHE A 30 0.96 -6.56 4.28
N GLU A 31 1.31 -5.36 4.71
CA GLU A 31 0.77 -4.11 4.18
C GLU A 31 1.90 -3.24 3.65
N TYR A 32 1.54 -2.33 2.77
CA TYR A 32 2.42 -1.29 2.28
C TYR A 32 2.24 -0.04 3.12
N ASP A 33 3.34 0.50 3.63
CA ASP A 33 3.42 1.88 4.04
C ASP A 33 4.34 2.65 3.10
N ARG A 34 4.23 3.97 3.15
CA ARG A 34 5.02 4.89 2.32
C ARG A 34 5.41 6.09 3.16
N ASN A 35 6.54 6.71 2.85
CA ASN A 35 6.81 8.00 3.49
C ASN A 35 5.80 9.03 2.96
N THR A 36 5.59 10.08 3.74
CA THR A 36 4.68 11.15 3.38
C THR A 36 5.10 11.76 2.04
N CYS A 37 4.15 12.09 1.16
CA CYS A 37 4.41 12.73 -0.14
C CYS A 37 5.12 14.09 -0.08
N GLU A 38 5.48 14.59 1.10
CA GLU A 38 6.25 15.81 1.27
C GLU A 38 7.61 15.67 0.59
N GLY A 39 7.80 16.41 -0.50
CA GLY A 39 9.03 16.39 -1.31
C GLY A 39 9.02 15.38 -2.47
N SER A 40 7.97 14.59 -2.66
CA SER A 40 7.86 13.71 -3.83
C SER A 40 7.62 14.52 -5.12
N PRO A 41 8.12 14.06 -6.28
CA PRO A 41 7.76 14.63 -7.57
C PRO A 41 6.23 14.70 -7.78
N ARG A 42 5.75 15.79 -8.39
CA ARG A 42 4.30 16.04 -8.58
C ARG A 42 3.60 14.95 -9.40
N ASP A 43 4.28 14.40 -10.40
CA ASP A 43 3.77 13.29 -11.21
C ASP A 43 3.57 12.02 -10.37
N MET A 44 4.50 11.73 -9.48
CA MET A 44 4.42 10.57 -8.57
C MET A 44 3.29 10.73 -7.55
N ALA A 45 3.16 11.92 -6.96
CA ALA A 45 2.06 12.22 -6.03
C ALA A 45 0.70 12.08 -6.72
N HIS A 46 0.56 12.60 -7.95
CA HIS A 46 -0.65 12.44 -8.75
C HIS A 46 -0.95 10.97 -9.06
N SER A 47 0.07 10.20 -9.42
CA SER A 47 -0.09 8.78 -9.72
C SER A 47 -0.55 7.98 -8.51
N MET A 48 -0.05 8.30 -7.32
CA MET A 48 -0.50 7.63 -6.11
C MET A 48 -1.96 7.96 -5.78
N ASP A 49 -2.38 9.20 -5.97
CA ASP A 49 -3.80 9.57 -5.83
C ASP A 49 -4.67 8.75 -6.80
N GLN A 50 -4.25 8.65 -8.07
CA GLN A 50 -4.93 7.79 -9.05
C GLN A 50 -4.97 6.32 -8.61
N ILE A 51 -3.87 5.78 -8.06
CA ILE A 51 -3.81 4.39 -7.57
C ILE A 51 -4.81 4.20 -6.43
N ASN A 52 -4.80 5.08 -5.42
CA ASN A 52 -5.73 4.99 -4.29
C ASN A 52 -7.19 5.05 -4.75
N ASN A 53 -7.50 5.94 -5.70
CA ASN A 53 -8.85 6.13 -6.21
C ASN A 53 -9.32 4.97 -7.12
N TYR A 54 -8.52 4.57 -8.11
CA TYR A 54 -8.94 3.58 -9.12
C TYR A 54 -8.68 2.13 -8.71
N ALA A 55 -7.71 1.86 -7.83
CA ALA A 55 -7.51 0.53 -7.24
C ALA A 55 -8.29 0.35 -5.92
N ALA A 56 -9.08 1.35 -5.51
CA ALA A 56 -9.89 1.34 -4.29
C ALA A 56 -9.06 1.00 -3.04
N MET A 57 -7.97 1.72 -2.81
CA MET A 57 -7.01 1.50 -1.71
C MET A 57 -7.06 2.64 -0.67
N PRO A 58 -8.19 2.89 0.01
CA PRO A 58 -8.34 4.00 0.95
C PRO A 58 -7.37 3.93 2.14
N THR A 59 -7.08 2.73 2.68
CA THR A 59 -6.11 2.60 3.77
C THR A 59 -4.69 2.98 3.33
N ASN A 60 -4.34 2.77 2.05
CA ASN A 60 -3.03 3.18 1.51
C ASN A 60 -2.86 4.71 1.48
N ALA A 61 -3.96 5.46 1.40
CA ALA A 61 -3.90 6.92 1.40
C ALA A 61 -3.40 7.49 2.73
N ILE A 62 -3.65 6.77 3.82
CA ILE A 62 -3.27 7.16 5.18
C ILE A 62 -2.11 6.33 5.74
N SER A 63 -1.59 5.35 4.99
CA SER A 63 -0.51 4.50 5.46
C SER A 63 0.83 5.24 5.43
N HIS A 64 1.51 5.25 6.57
CA HIS A 64 2.89 5.69 6.69
C HIS A 64 3.55 4.92 7.85
N PRO A 65 4.90 4.93 7.95
CA PRO A 65 5.59 4.21 9.01
C PRO A 65 4.99 4.51 10.39
N GLY A 66 4.64 3.45 11.11
CA GLY A 66 4.05 3.50 12.45
C GLY A 66 2.51 3.55 12.51
N VAL A 67 1.80 3.87 11.43
CA VAL A 67 0.32 3.94 11.44
C VAL A 67 -0.30 2.60 11.80
N PHE A 68 0.11 1.53 11.12
CA PHE A 68 -0.45 0.20 11.37
C PHE A 68 -0.17 -0.31 12.77
N LYS A 69 1.03 -0.02 13.32
CA LYS A 69 1.36 -0.37 14.71
C LYS A 69 0.39 0.30 15.68
N ARG A 70 0.22 1.62 15.53
CA ARG A 70 -0.68 2.42 16.36
C ARG A 70 -2.12 1.92 16.25
N MET A 71 -2.64 1.69 15.04
CA MET A 71 -4.00 1.19 14.83
C MET A 71 -4.24 -0.18 15.48
N LEU A 72 -3.26 -1.08 15.44
CA LEU A 72 -3.35 -2.39 16.09
C LEU A 72 -3.38 -2.25 17.62
N GLU A 73 -2.51 -1.40 18.19
CA GLU A 73 -2.47 -1.12 19.62
C GLU A 73 -3.78 -0.47 20.10
N GLU A 74 -4.31 0.51 19.36
CA GLU A 74 -5.60 1.17 19.65
C GLU A 74 -6.80 0.22 19.53
N ALA A 75 -6.70 -0.82 18.71
CA ALA A 75 -7.71 -1.88 18.63
C ALA A 75 -7.66 -2.89 19.80
N GLY A 76 -6.59 -2.84 20.62
CA GLY A 76 -6.40 -3.70 21.79
C GLY A 76 -5.40 -4.85 21.60
N PHE A 77 -4.72 -4.95 20.44
CA PHE A 77 -3.66 -5.93 20.26
C PHE A 77 -2.42 -5.54 21.07
N GLU A 78 -1.79 -6.53 21.68
CA GLU A 78 -0.55 -6.40 22.43
C GLU A 78 0.60 -7.06 21.65
N ASP A 79 1.85 -6.79 22.06
CA ASP A 79 3.07 -7.35 21.45
C ASP A 79 3.17 -7.13 19.92
N VAL A 80 2.81 -5.93 19.46
CA VAL A 80 2.82 -5.61 18.02
C VAL A 80 4.24 -5.48 17.49
N ILE A 81 4.65 -6.45 16.65
CA ILE A 81 5.98 -6.49 16.01
C ILE A 81 5.85 -6.03 14.55
N VAL A 82 6.58 -4.97 14.19
CA VAL A 82 6.71 -4.51 12.81
C VAL A 82 8.02 -5.04 12.22
N ARG A 83 7.97 -5.61 11.02
CA ARG A 83 9.13 -6.10 10.30
C ARG A 83 9.15 -5.50 8.90
N ASP A 84 10.25 -4.84 8.56
CA ASP A 84 10.48 -4.31 7.22
C ASP A 84 10.96 -5.42 6.28
N TYR A 85 10.15 -5.73 5.28
CA TYR A 85 10.44 -6.71 4.23
C TYR A 85 10.84 -6.07 2.89
N SER A 86 11.02 -4.75 2.82
CA SER A 86 11.27 -4.01 1.58
C SER A 86 12.42 -4.60 0.76
N LYS A 87 13.55 -4.96 1.41
CA LYS A 87 14.70 -5.57 0.74
C LYS A 87 14.36 -6.88 0.02
N ASN A 88 13.40 -7.65 0.54
CA ASN A 88 12.95 -8.91 -0.07
C ASN A 88 11.98 -8.67 -1.23
N ILE A 89 11.25 -7.55 -1.23
CA ILE A 89 10.22 -7.20 -2.22
C ILE A 89 10.80 -6.40 -3.39
N ILE A 90 11.87 -5.62 -3.18
CA ILE A 90 12.51 -4.79 -4.23
C ILE A 90 12.88 -5.56 -5.50
N PRO A 91 13.46 -6.79 -5.45
CA PRO A 91 13.77 -7.53 -6.69
C PRO A 91 12.54 -7.83 -7.54
N MET A 92 11.41 -8.15 -6.90
CA MET A 92 10.15 -8.44 -7.59
C MET A 92 9.56 -7.17 -8.21
N THR A 93 9.52 -6.06 -7.46
CA THR A 93 9.00 -4.79 -7.99
C THR A 93 9.87 -4.24 -9.11
N ARG A 94 11.20 -4.43 -9.05
CA ARG A 94 12.10 -4.14 -10.17
C ARG A 94 11.77 -4.95 -11.41
N PHE A 95 11.49 -6.25 -11.25
CA PHE A 95 11.12 -7.11 -12.38
C PHE A 95 9.80 -6.68 -13.02
N PHE A 96 8.78 -6.38 -12.21
CA PHE A 96 7.52 -5.84 -12.71
C PHE A 96 7.69 -4.50 -13.40
N TYR A 97 8.51 -3.59 -12.86
CA TYR A 97 8.86 -2.33 -13.51
C TYR A 97 9.44 -2.55 -14.91
N LEU A 98 10.38 -3.50 -15.07
CA LEU A 98 11.01 -3.77 -16.37
C LEU A 98 10.00 -4.28 -17.41
N ILE A 99 9.06 -5.14 -17.01
CA ILE A 99 8.00 -5.65 -17.88
C ILE A 99 6.98 -4.55 -18.22
N ALA A 100 6.60 -3.76 -17.21
CA ALA A 100 5.54 -2.78 -17.32
C ALA A 100 5.99 -1.47 -17.96
N TRP A 101 7.29 -1.23 -18.16
CA TRP A 101 7.79 0.05 -18.65
C TRP A 101 7.25 0.45 -20.02
N ILE A 102 7.30 -0.45 -21.01
CA ILE A 102 6.77 -0.16 -22.36
C ILE A 102 5.23 0.02 -22.32
N PRO A 103 4.45 -0.90 -21.69
CA PRO A 103 3.02 -0.68 -21.49
C PRO A 103 2.68 0.64 -20.79
N PHE A 104 3.45 1.02 -19.76
CA PHE A 104 3.27 2.25 -19.02
C PHE A 104 3.41 3.49 -19.92
N LEU A 105 4.43 3.54 -20.78
CA LEU A 105 4.62 4.65 -21.71
C LEU A 105 3.44 4.78 -22.69
N ILE A 106 2.93 3.66 -23.20
CA ILE A 106 1.76 3.64 -24.09
C ILE A 106 0.52 4.14 -23.34
N VAL A 107 0.25 3.60 -22.15
CA VAL A 107 -0.91 3.98 -21.31
C VAL A 107 -0.88 5.47 -20.98
N ARG A 108 0.29 6.00 -20.57
CA ARG A 108 0.47 7.43 -20.28
C ARG A 108 0.27 8.30 -21.51
N PHE A 109 0.85 7.90 -22.64
CA PHE A 109 0.76 8.68 -23.88
C PHE A 109 -0.69 8.84 -24.37
N PHE A 110 -1.51 7.79 -24.21
CA PHE A 110 -2.92 7.80 -24.61
C PHE A 110 -3.90 8.21 -23.50
N GLY A 111 -3.44 8.54 -22.29
CA GLY A 111 -4.30 8.92 -21.16
C GLY A 111 -5.22 7.79 -20.67
N LEU A 112 -4.74 6.54 -20.69
CA LEU A 112 -5.52 5.34 -20.38
C LEU A 112 -5.35 4.87 -18.92
N GLU A 113 -4.76 5.67 -18.03
CA GLU A 113 -4.33 5.25 -16.69
C GLU A 113 -5.44 4.62 -15.85
N ARG A 114 -6.66 5.18 -15.94
CA ARG A 114 -7.84 4.68 -15.23
C ARG A 114 -8.15 3.21 -15.54
N TRP A 115 -7.94 2.79 -16.78
CA TRP A 115 -8.25 1.42 -17.24
C TRP A 115 -7.10 0.45 -16.97
N PHE A 116 -5.88 0.97 -16.82
CA PHE A 116 -4.65 0.20 -16.62
C PHE A 116 -3.96 0.56 -15.30
N ILE A 117 -4.74 0.74 -14.23
CA ILE A 117 -4.20 1.23 -12.97
C ILE A 117 -3.11 0.32 -12.38
N ASN A 118 -3.22 -0.99 -12.58
CA ASN A 118 -2.20 -1.95 -12.14
C ASN A 118 -0.85 -1.74 -12.86
N THR A 119 -0.87 -1.30 -14.12
CA THR A 119 0.35 -0.94 -14.86
C THR A 119 1.00 0.31 -14.26
N ILE A 120 0.19 1.31 -13.89
CA ILE A 120 0.67 2.51 -13.20
C ILE A 120 1.25 2.13 -11.83
N ALA A 121 0.51 1.37 -11.02
CA ALA A 121 0.96 0.91 -9.71
C ALA A 121 2.26 0.11 -9.78
N GLY A 122 2.40 -0.83 -10.72
CA GLY A 122 3.60 -1.64 -10.86
C GLY A 122 4.86 -0.83 -11.19
N VAL A 123 4.73 0.24 -11.98
CA VAL A 123 5.85 1.13 -12.30
C VAL A 123 6.14 2.09 -11.14
N GLU A 124 5.11 2.74 -10.59
CA GLU A 124 5.27 3.76 -9.56
C GLU A 124 5.73 3.17 -8.22
N MET A 125 5.35 1.93 -7.90
CA MET A 125 5.83 1.22 -6.71
C MET A 125 7.36 1.11 -6.70
N PHE A 126 7.98 0.84 -7.86
CA PHE A 126 9.43 0.77 -7.95
C PHE A 126 10.07 2.16 -8.02
N ARG A 127 9.47 3.13 -8.73
CA ARG A 127 9.97 4.51 -8.82
C ARG A 127 9.94 5.23 -7.46
N GLY A 128 8.87 5.02 -6.69
CA GLY A 128 8.62 5.64 -5.40
C GLY A 128 9.21 4.91 -4.20
N ARG A 129 10.00 3.85 -4.40
CA ARG A 129 10.56 3.02 -3.29
C ARG A 129 11.44 3.77 -2.28
N GLU A 130 11.90 4.98 -2.63
CA GLU A 130 12.74 5.85 -1.79
C GLU A 130 11.96 7.05 -1.24
N HIS A 131 10.66 7.13 -1.53
CA HIS A 131 9.78 8.27 -1.26
C HIS A 131 8.57 7.91 -0.39
#